data_AF-A0A951IS86-F1
#
_entry.id   AF-A0A951IS86-F1
#
_cell.length_a   1.000
_cell.length_b   1.000
_cell.length_c   1.000
_cell.angle_alpha   90.00
_cell.angle_beta   90.00
_cell.angle_gamma   90.00
#
_symmetry.space_group_name_H-M   'P 1'
#
loop_
_entity.id
_entity.type
_entity.pdbx_description
1 polymer ?
#
loop_
_entity_poly.entity_id
_entity_poly.type
_entity_poly.pdbx_seq_one_letter_code
_entity_poly.pdbx_strand_id
1 'polypeptide(L)'
;MTKHREKKAQFYALRYHGGKRNNGIAKKQYLAWRSAQQPPVPERCDNPSCHFFSAPLIWNEAPLALILEHANGVNTDNRASNLRLLCPNCDSQNTATRGGANAGRVVKSGGGFALVERDGKMQHVLPAETGSYELGAKAIERPNNAGKK
;
A
#
# COMPACT_ATOMS: atom_id res chain seq x y z
N MET A 1 25.00 5.18 12.17
CA MET A 1 23.60 5.17 12.66
C MET A 1 22.69 6.21 11.96
N THR A 2 22.77 6.42 10.62
CA THR A 2 22.00 7.52 9.97
C THR A 2 21.20 7.13 8.71
N LYS A 3 21.67 6.19 7.87
CA LYS A 3 21.00 5.85 6.59
C LYS A 3 19.60 5.22 6.73
N HIS A 4 19.29 4.57 7.86
CA HIS A 4 18.01 3.89 8.06
C HIS A 4 16.86 4.86 8.45
N ARG A 5 17.19 5.99 9.10
CA ARG A 5 16.20 6.99 9.55
C ARG A 5 15.77 7.91 8.41
N GLU A 6 16.67 8.20 7.47
CA GLU A 6 16.41 9.04 6.29
C GLU A 6 15.48 8.37 5.26
N LYS A 7 15.65 7.06 4.99
CA LYS A 7 14.75 6.32 4.08
C LYS A 7 13.31 6.21 4.62
N LYS A 8 13.13 6.11 5.94
CA LYS A 8 11.80 6.13 6.59
C LYS A 8 11.10 7.49 6.40
N ALA A 9 11.85 8.59 6.35
CA ALA A 9 11.33 9.93 6.07
C ALA A 9 10.95 10.11 4.59
N GLN A 10 11.62 9.44 3.66
CA GLN A 10 11.38 9.60 2.22
C GLN A 10 10.05 8.98 1.73
N PHE A 11 9.58 7.91 2.38
CA PHE A 11 8.38 7.15 1.98
C PHE A 11 7.26 7.14 3.03
N TYR A 12 7.18 8.18 3.88
CA TYR A 12 6.22 8.24 4.99
C TYR A 12 4.74 8.15 4.58
N ALA A 13 4.42 8.43 3.31
CA ALA A 13 3.08 8.35 2.75
C ALA A 13 2.73 6.95 2.26
N LEU A 14 3.72 6.05 2.05
CA LEU A 14 3.52 4.68 1.58
C LEU A 14 3.09 3.71 2.69
N ARG A 15 2.03 4.11 3.40
CA ARG A 15 1.46 3.36 4.52
C ARG A 15 -0.04 3.53 4.60
N TYR A 16 -0.67 2.70 5.43
CA TYR A 16 -2.06 2.89 5.77
C TYR A 16 -2.26 4.18 6.61
N HIS A 17 -3.43 4.79 6.46
CA HIS A 17 -3.89 5.88 7.28
C HIS A 17 -5.41 5.85 7.43
N GLY A 18 -5.96 6.20 8.59
CA GLY A 18 -7.43 6.21 8.78
C GLY A 18 -8.14 7.38 8.07
N GLY A 19 -7.44 8.49 7.87
CA GLY A 19 -7.97 9.71 7.25
C GLY A 19 -7.62 9.91 5.77
N LYS A 20 -8.29 10.87 5.12
CA LYS A 20 -7.99 11.28 3.73
C LYS A 20 -6.55 11.77 3.60
N ARG A 21 -5.90 11.44 2.49
CA ARG A 21 -4.59 11.98 2.10
C ARG A 21 -4.59 12.45 0.65
N ASN A 22 -3.62 13.29 0.31
CA ASN A 22 -3.38 13.73 -1.05
C ASN A 22 -2.71 12.59 -1.85
N ASN A 23 -3.44 12.05 -2.82
CA ASN A 23 -2.95 10.99 -3.71
C ASN A 23 -1.73 11.42 -4.56
N GLY A 24 -1.54 12.72 -4.82
CA GLY A 24 -0.36 13.23 -5.52
C GLY A 24 0.94 12.98 -4.75
N ILE A 25 0.91 13.12 -3.42
CA ILE A 25 2.06 12.83 -2.55
C ILE A 25 2.35 11.32 -2.55
N ALA A 26 1.30 10.49 -2.43
CA ALA A 26 1.43 9.04 -2.48
C ALA A 26 2.03 8.59 -3.83
N LYS A 27 1.55 9.13 -4.95
CA LYS A 27 2.07 8.85 -6.29
C LYS A 27 3.55 9.23 -6.42
N LYS A 28 3.93 10.43 -5.99
CA LYS A 28 5.33 10.90 -6.02
C LYS A 28 6.25 9.96 -5.22
N GLN A 29 5.86 9.60 -4.00
CA GLN A 29 6.65 8.69 -3.18
C GLN A 29 6.68 7.27 -3.74
N TYR A 30 5.59 6.81 -4.37
CA TYR A 30 5.54 5.48 -4.98
C TYR A 30 6.49 5.37 -6.18
N LEU A 31 6.56 6.40 -7.02
CA LEU A 31 7.54 6.48 -8.12
C LEU A 31 8.98 6.47 -7.59
N ALA A 32 9.26 7.24 -6.53
CA ALA A 32 10.57 7.22 -5.89
C ALA A 32 10.88 5.88 -5.21
N TRP A 33 9.87 5.17 -4.70
CA TRP A 33 10.03 3.82 -4.16
C TRP A 33 10.35 2.81 -5.26
N ARG A 34 9.70 2.92 -6.43
CA ARG A 34 9.97 2.07 -7.61
C ARG A 34 11.39 2.24 -8.14
N SER A 35 11.88 3.48 -8.24
CA SER A 35 13.25 3.75 -8.70
C SER A 35 14.32 3.34 -7.68
N ALA A 36 13.99 3.30 -6.40
CA ALA A 36 14.87 2.86 -5.33
C ALA A 36 14.97 1.31 -5.18
N GLN A 37 14.16 0.54 -5.92
CA GLN A 37 14.24 -0.92 -5.92
C GLN A 37 15.51 -1.40 -6.62
N GLN A 38 15.91 -2.65 -6.32
CA GLN A 38 17.06 -3.30 -6.94
C GLN A 38 16.60 -4.65 -7.54
N PRO A 39 16.39 -4.75 -8.88
CA PRO A 39 16.56 -3.71 -9.90
C PRO A 39 15.47 -2.62 -9.86
N PRO A 40 15.74 -1.41 -10.40
CA PRO A 40 14.77 -0.33 -10.43
C PRO A 40 13.58 -0.71 -11.31
N VAL A 41 12.38 -0.41 -10.84
CA VAL A 41 11.15 -0.68 -11.59
C VAL A 41 10.81 0.57 -12.43
N PRO A 42 10.87 0.51 -13.77
CA PRO A 42 10.53 1.67 -14.61
C PRO A 42 9.05 2.08 -14.47
N GLU A 43 8.77 3.30 -14.91
CA GLU A 43 7.42 3.81 -15.09
C GLU A 43 6.78 3.09 -16.28
N ARG A 44 5.86 2.18 -15.97
CA ARG A 44 5.12 1.37 -16.94
C ARG A 44 3.75 1.03 -16.40
N CYS A 45 2.85 0.56 -17.26
CA CYS A 45 1.64 -0.08 -16.79
C CYS A 45 1.99 -1.42 -16.11
N ASP A 46 1.44 -1.68 -14.93
CA ASP A 46 1.67 -2.92 -14.17
C ASP A 46 0.79 -4.09 -14.64
N ASN A 47 -0.07 -3.90 -15.65
CA ASN A 47 -0.81 -4.99 -16.29
C ASN A 47 0.09 -5.70 -17.32
N PRO A 48 0.47 -6.98 -17.11
CA PRO A 48 1.39 -7.70 -18.00
C PRO A 48 0.89 -7.86 -19.44
N SER A 49 -0.44 -7.88 -19.65
CA SER A 49 -1.05 -8.02 -20.97
C SER A 49 -1.20 -6.68 -21.70
N CYS A 50 -0.81 -5.56 -21.07
CA CYS A 50 -0.94 -4.23 -21.66
C CYS A 50 0.23 -3.92 -22.59
N HIS A 51 -0.03 -3.25 -23.70
CA HIS A 51 1.00 -2.70 -24.59
C HIS A 51 2.02 -1.82 -23.83
N PHE A 52 1.55 -0.97 -22.92
CA PHE A 52 2.37 -0.07 -22.11
C PHE A 52 3.12 -0.75 -20.96
N PHE A 53 3.11 -2.10 -20.89
CA PHE A 53 3.99 -2.84 -19.98
C PHE A 53 5.44 -2.80 -20.45
N SER A 54 5.66 -2.87 -21.77
CA SER A 54 7.00 -2.83 -22.38
C SER A 54 7.21 -1.66 -23.34
N ALA A 55 6.14 -1.09 -23.89
CA ALA A 55 6.21 0.03 -24.82
C ALA A 55 6.39 1.38 -24.08
N PRO A 56 6.92 2.41 -24.76
CA PRO A 56 6.99 3.77 -24.21
C PRO A 56 5.58 4.31 -23.91
N LEU A 57 5.48 5.14 -22.87
CA LEU A 57 4.24 5.81 -22.44
C LEU A 57 3.91 7.00 -23.34
N ILE A 58 3.69 6.74 -24.62
CA ILE A 58 3.32 7.74 -25.62
C ILE A 58 2.00 7.32 -26.26
N TRP A 59 1.04 8.23 -26.34
CA TRP A 59 -0.23 8.04 -27.02
C TRP A 59 -0.58 9.29 -27.80
N ASN A 60 -0.93 9.14 -29.08
CA ASN A 60 -1.22 10.27 -29.97
C ASN A 60 -0.13 11.35 -29.93
N GLU A 61 1.13 10.92 -30.03
CA GLU A 61 2.34 11.76 -29.98
C GLU A 61 2.56 12.55 -28.67
N ALA A 62 1.73 12.32 -27.65
CA ALA A 62 1.81 12.97 -26.36
C ALA A 62 2.19 11.99 -25.23
N PRO A 63 2.84 12.46 -24.15
CA PRO A 63 3.09 11.63 -22.97
C PRO A 63 1.79 11.12 -22.34
N LEU A 64 1.72 9.81 -22.09
CA LEU A 64 0.60 9.16 -21.45
C LEU A 64 0.81 9.13 -19.92
N ALA A 65 -0.04 9.85 -19.19
CA ALA A 65 0.00 9.83 -17.73
C ALA A 65 -0.59 8.53 -17.16
N LEU A 66 0.18 7.83 -16.33
CA LEU A 66 -0.29 6.66 -15.58
C LEU A 66 -1.13 7.08 -14.36
N ILE A 67 -2.10 6.24 -14.00
CA ILE A 67 -3.00 6.41 -12.86
C ILE A 67 -2.50 5.52 -11.72
N LEU A 68 -2.49 6.06 -10.50
CA LEU A 68 -2.18 5.30 -9.30
C LEU A 68 -3.45 4.56 -8.84
N GLU A 69 -3.38 3.24 -8.79
CA GLU A 69 -4.48 2.36 -8.43
C GLU A 69 -4.19 1.61 -7.12
N HIS A 70 -5.23 1.40 -6.31
CA HIS A 70 -5.19 0.63 -5.07
C HIS A 70 -5.85 -0.72 -5.31
N ALA A 71 -5.07 -1.80 -5.34
CA ALA A 71 -5.56 -3.12 -5.75
C ALA A 71 -6.72 -3.65 -4.89
N ASN A 72 -6.79 -3.25 -3.62
CA ASN A 72 -7.88 -3.59 -2.70
C ASN A 72 -9.06 -2.60 -2.70
N GLY A 73 -9.01 -1.54 -3.50
CA GLY A 73 -10.03 -0.49 -3.55
C GLY A 73 -10.06 0.47 -2.34
N VAL A 74 -9.11 0.36 -1.40
CA VAL A 74 -9.04 1.19 -0.20
C VAL A 74 -8.11 2.37 -0.44
N ASN A 75 -8.71 3.54 -0.67
CA ASN A 75 -7.99 4.76 -1.03
C ASN A 75 -7.06 5.33 0.06
N THR A 76 -7.08 4.78 1.26
CA THR A 76 -6.16 5.16 2.34
C THR A 76 -5.05 4.14 2.60
N ASP A 77 -5.08 3.00 1.91
CA ASP A 77 -4.05 1.97 2.00
C ASP A 77 -2.95 2.19 0.95
N ASN A 78 -2.10 3.19 1.21
CA ASN A 78 -1.02 3.58 0.32
C ASN A 78 0.24 2.70 0.45
N ARG A 79 0.15 1.52 1.07
CA ARG A 79 1.30 0.61 1.16
C ARG A 79 1.79 0.25 -0.25
N ALA A 80 3.11 0.26 -0.46
CA ALA A 80 3.69 0.01 -1.78
C ALA A 80 3.25 -1.34 -2.40
N SER A 81 2.99 -2.36 -1.58
CA SER A 81 2.48 -3.66 -2.01
C SER A 81 1.03 -3.63 -2.53
N ASN A 82 0.23 -2.64 -2.14
CA ASN A 82 -1.15 -2.47 -2.57
C ASN A 82 -1.29 -1.52 -3.77
N LEU A 83 -0.28 -0.68 -4.02
CA LEU A 83 -0.29 0.31 -5.08
C LEU A 83 0.18 -0.27 -6.41
N ARG A 84 -0.44 0.20 -7.51
CA ARG A 84 -0.09 -0.14 -8.90
C ARG A 84 -0.16 1.10 -9.78
N LEU A 85 0.56 1.11 -10.89
CA LEU A 85 0.39 2.09 -11.96
C LEU A 85 -0.32 1.46 -13.15
N LEU A 86 -1.46 2.03 -13.53
CA LEU A 86 -2.24 1.57 -14.69
C LEU A 86 -2.33 2.67 -15.75
N CYS A 87 -2.34 2.30 -17.02
CA CYS A 87 -2.69 3.25 -18.09
C CYS A 87 -4.20 3.55 -18.03
N PRO A 88 -4.67 4.67 -18.64
CA PRO A 88 -6.09 5.02 -18.62
C PRO A 88 -7.03 3.94 -19.16
N ASN A 89 -6.56 3.13 -20.11
CA ASN A 89 -7.35 2.03 -20.68
C ASN A 89 -7.43 0.81 -19.76
N CYS A 90 -6.35 0.44 -19.07
CA CYS A 90 -6.39 -0.65 -18.10
C CYS A 90 -7.14 -0.25 -16.83
N ASP A 91 -6.96 1.00 -16.40
CA ASP A 91 -7.70 1.56 -15.28
C ASP A 91 -9.20 1.62 -15.59
N SER A 92 -9.61 1.88 -16.84
CA SER A 92 -11.03 1.89 -17.23
C SER A 92 -11.68 0.51 -17.20
N GLN A 93 -10.91 -0.54 -17.47
CA GLN A 93 -11.34 -1.94 -17.42
C GLN A 93 -11.35 -2.52 -15.99
N ASN A 94 -10.79 -1.81 -15.00
CA ASN A 94 -10.78 -2.26 -13.62
C ASN A 94 -12.16 -2.08 -12.95
N THR A 95 -13.05 -3.04 -13.18
CA THR A 95 -14.43 -3.02 -12.64
C THR A 95 -14.50 -3.20 -11.13
N ALA A 96 -13.44 -3.72 -10.50
CA ALA A 96 -13.44 -4.00 -9.07
C ALA A 96 -13.30 -2.73 -8.21
N THR A 97 -12.63 -1.69 -8.72
CA THR A 97 -12.30 -0.49 -7.93
C THR A 97 -12.80 0.83 -8.52
N ARG A 98 -13.21 0.84 -9.80
CA ARG A 98 -13.65 2.05 -10.50
C ARG A 98 -15.14 2.39 -10.24
N GLY A 99 -15.50 3.66 -10.47
CA GLY A 99 -16.89 4.08 -10.70
C GLY A 99 -17.81 4.01 -9.48
N GLY A 100 -17.26 3.99 -8.26
CA GLY A 100 -18.06 3.88 -7.05
C GLY A 100 -18.46 2.45 -6.70
N ALA A 101 -17.91 1.43 -7.36
CA ALA A 101 -18.16 0.01 -7.05
C ALA A 101 -17.88 -0.35 -5.58
N ASN A 102 -17.01 0.42 -4.90
CA ASN A 102 -16.66 0.25 -3.49
C ASN A 102 -17.30 1.28 -2.55
N ALA A 103 -18.23 2.11 -3.03
CA ALA A 103 -18.98 3.01 -2.17
C ALA A 103 -19.76 2.21 -1.12
N GLY A 104 -19.59 2.55 0.16
CA GLY A 104 -20.20 1.84 1.29
C GLY A 104 -19.56 0.50 1.65
N ARG A 105 -18.63 -0.03 0.83
CA ARG A 105 -17.96 -1.33 1.08
C ARG A 105 -16.80 -1.23 2.09
N VAL A 106 -16.25 -0.04 2.31
CA VAL A 106 -15.04 0.15 3.12
C VAL A 106 -15.33 1.03 4.34
N VAL A 107 -15.20 0.45 5.53
CA VAL A 107 -15.26 1.17 6.81
C VAL A 107 -13.84 1.39 7.31
N LYS A 108 -13.43 2.66 7.50
CA LYS A 108 -12.06 3.03 7.88
C LYS A 108 -11.97 3.29 9.38
N SER A 109 -10.87 2.88 10.00
CA SER A 109 -10.54 3.16 11.39
C SER A 109 -9.08 3.63 11.51
N GLY A 110 -8.64 4.07 12.69
CA GLY A 110 -7.27 4.57 12.87
C GLY A 110 -6.19 3.51 12.63
N GLY A 111 -6.48 2.25 12.98
CA GLY A 111 -5.53 1.12 12.92
C GLY A 111 -5.73 0.17 11.74
N GLY A 112 -6.77 0.37 10.93
CA GLY A 112 -7.06 -0.50 9.79
C GLY A 112 -8.41 -0.21 9.16
N PHE A 113 -8.93 -1.14 8.40
CA PHE A 113 -10.21 -0.99 7.72
C PHE A 113 -11.00 -2.31 7.77
N ALA A 114 -12.31 -2.23 7.57
CA ALA A 114 -13.16 -3.38 7.39
C ALA A 114 -13.79 -3.34 6.00
N LEU A 115 -13.83 -4.50 5.34
CA LEU A 115 -14.59 -4.72 4.12
C LEU A 115 -15.96 -5.27 4.49
N VAL A 116 -17.00 -4.56 4.09
CA VAL A 116 -18.41 -4.94 4.32
C VAL A 116 -18.86 -5.84 3.17
N GLU A 117 -19.33 -7.03 3.50
CA GLU A 117 -19.95 -7.95 2.56
C GLU A 117 -21.42 -7.60 2.31
N ARG A 118 -22.03 -8.22 1.29
CA ARG A 118 -23.46 -7.99 0.96
C ARG A 118 -24.40 -8.45 2.08
N ASP A 119 -23.98 -9.43 2.88
CA ASP A 119 -24.72 -9.94 4.04
C ASP A 119 -24.53 -9.09 5.30
N GLY A 120 -23.75 -8.00 5.22
CA GLY A 120 -23.45 -7.09 6.33
C GLY A 120 -22.27 -7.52 7.21
N LYS A 121 -21.65 -8.67 6.96
CA LYS A 121 -20.44 -9.07 7.71
C LYS A 121 -19.28 -8.14 7.40
N MET A 122 -18.46 -7.89 8.43
CA MET A 122 -17.29 -7.02 8.35
C MET A 122 -16.02 -7.85 8.47
N GLN A 123 -15.24 -7.92 7.39
CA GLN A 123 -13.91 -8.51 7.42
C GLN A 123 -12.89 -7.44 7.80
N HIS A 124 -12.41 -7.48 9.04
CA HIS A 124 -11.41 -6.56 9.54
C HIS A 124 -10.01 -6.90 9.00
N VAL A 125 -9.35 -5.90 8.42
CA VAL A 125 -7.98 -5.96 7.97
C VAL A 125 -7.17 -4.95 8.77
N LEU A 126 -6.12 -5.43 9.42
CA LEU A 126 -5.13 -4.60 10.12
C LEU A 126 -3.87 -4.55 9.26
N PRO A 127 -3.62 -3.43 8.54
CA PRO A 127 -2.42 -3.25 7.75
C PRO A 127 -1.17 -3.24 8.63
N ALA A 128 -0.50 -4.39 8.75
CA ALA A 128 0.79 -4.45 9.41
C ALA A 128 1.83 -3.70 8.56
N GLU A 129 2.47 -2.69 9.14
CA GLU A 129 3.74 -2.18 8.62
C GLU A 129 4.85 -3.13 9.10
N THR A 130 5.83 -3.42 8.24
CA THR A 130 7.04 -4.13 8.67
C THR A 130 7.80 -3.25 9.65
N GLY A 131 7.75 -3.60 10.93
CA GLY A 131 8.51 -2.98 12.01
C GLY A 131 9.66 -3.88 12.45
N SER A 132 10.85 -3.32 12.63
CA SER A 132 11.94 -3.95 13.36
C SER A 132 11.82 -3.59 14.84
N TYR A 133 11.76 -4.58 15.71
CA TYR A 133 11.81 -4.39 17.15
C TYR A 133 13.05 -5.10 17.71
N GLU A 134 13.73 -4.47 18.65
CA GLU A 134 14.81 -5.09 19.41
C GLU A 134 14.22 -5.64 20.70
N LEU A 135 14.30 -6.95 20.90
CA LEU A 135 13.90 -7.56 22.17
C LEU A 135 15.03 -7.35 23.18
N GLY A 136 14.81 -6.46 24.14
CA GLY A 136 15.65 -6.39 25.33
C GLY A 136 15.39 -7.61 26.21
N ALA A 137 16.37 -8.50 26.34
CA ALA A 137 16.28 -9.61 27.29
C ALA A 137 16.29 -9.05 28.72
N LYS A 138 15.17 -9.14 29.43
CA LYS A 138 15.15 -9.07 30.90
C LYS A 138 15.16 -10.49 31.43
N ALA A 139 16.04 -10.77 32.40
CA ALA A 139 16.02 -12.03 33.13
C ALA A 139 14.64 -12.17 33.81
N ILE A 140 13.93 -13.26 33.50
CA ILE A 140 12.70 -13.63 34.17
C ILE A 140 13.11 -14.59 35.28
N GLU A 141 13.19 -14.12 36.51
CA GLU A 141 13.38 -14.99 37.66
C GLU A 141 12.11 -15.83 37.84
N ARG A 142 12.24 -17.15 37.66
CA ARG A 142 11.16 -18.08 38.02
C ARG A 142 11.05 -18.10 39.54
N PRO A 143 9.90 -17.77 40.15
CA PRO A 143 9.76 -17.92 41.59
C PRO A 143 9.95 -19.40 41.95
N ASN A 144 10.95 -19.67 42.79
CA ASN A 144 11.19 -20.99 43.37
C ASN A 144 9.97 -21.34 44.24
N ASN A 145 9.03 -22.09 43.68
CA ASN A 145 7.96 -22.71 44.46
C ASN A 145 8.56 -23.95 45.13
N ALA A 146 9.44 -23.72 46.11
CA ALA A 146 9.87 -24.74 47.04
C ALA A 146 8.63 -25.16 47.82
N GLY A 147 8.20 -26.40 47.60
CA GLY A 147 6.94 -26.94 48.09
C GLY A 147 6.74 -26.69 49.58
N LYS A 148 5.63 -26.01 49.91
CA LYS A 148 4.97 -26.18 51.20
C LYS A 148 4.40 -27.60 51.22
N LYS A 149 5.08 -28.50 51.92
CA LYS A 149 4.47 -29.70 52.50
C LYS A 149 3.70 -29.29 53.75
#